data_AF-A0A367Z9D7-F1
#
_entry.id   AF-A0A367Z9D7-F1
#
_cell.length_a   1.000
_cell.length_b   1.000
_cell.length_c   1.000
_cell.angle_alpha   90.00
_cell.angle_beta   90.00
_cell.angle_gamma   90.00
#
_symmetry.space_group_name_H-M   'P 1'
#
loop_
_entity.id
_entity.type
_entity.pdbx_description
1 polymer ?
#
loop_
_entity_poly.entity_id
_entity_poly.type
_entity_poly.pdbx_seq_one_letter_code
_entity_poly.pdbx_strand_id
1 'polypeptide(L)'
;MSQTISSVKPQPADKRLRDLLVSFRFWFTTLLVLVAIAVMVRLGIWQLDRLEQRRAFNARVQAQLAQPPLILDSLSLQEKLFDMEYRTVVVQGEYDFAHQVALRNQAYQNRWGVALLTPLKIKGTDQAILINRGWIPGEDFLSGNWSRFDQPGEVTVKGVIRRAQTKPDFGKRSDPVPASGEPPLKAWNLANVEAIAQQIPYSIVPEVYIQQTEGNGTAASLPIPAQVELDLSEGPHLGYALQWFTFAAILGIGYPIFVKRRMGR
;
A
#
# COMPACT_ATOMS: atom_id res chain seq x y z
N MET A 1 -0.83 47.05 -77.00
CA MET A 1 -0.24 45.77 -76.54
C MET A 1 -0.85 45.43 -75.19
N SER A 2 -1.94 44.67 -75.15
CA SER A 2 -2.51 44.16 -73.88
C SER A 2 -2.15 42.69 -73.78
N GLN A 3 -1.32 42.33 -72.80
CA GLN A 3 -1.05 40.93 -72.45
C GLN A 3 -2.17 40.42 -71.54
N THR A 4 -2.90 39.42 -72.03
CA THR A 4 -3.91 38.69 -71.24
C THR A 4 -3.21 37.68 -70.34
N ILE A 5 -3.31 37.89 -69.02
CA ILE A 5 -2.83 36.95 -68.01
C ILE A 5 -3.73 35.71 -68.04
N SER A 6 -3.15 34.56 -68.41
CA SER A 6 -3.85 33.27 -68.41
C SER A 6 -4.11 32.81 -66.97
N SER A 7 -5.37 32.85 -66.56
CA SER A 7 -5.87 32.32 -65.29
C SER A 7 -5.77 30.78 -65.30
N VAL A 8 -4.73 30.23 -64.66
CA VAL A 8 -4.61 28.79 -64.42
C VAL A 8 -5.73 28.35 -63.47
N LYS A 9 -6.72 27.64 -64.01
CA LYS A 9 -7.82 27.04 -63.26
C LYS A 9 -7.27 25.84 -62.46
N PRO A 10 -7.45 25.77 -61.13
CA PRO A 10 -6.90 24.68 -60.33
C PRO A 10 -7.44 23.32 -60.79
N GLN A 11 -6.56 22.32 -60.91
CA GLN A 11 -6.92 20.97 -61.31
C GLN A 11 -7.91 20.31 -60.32
N PRO A 12 -8.79 19.41 -60.77
CA PRO A 12 -9.80 18.77 -59.92
C PRO A 12 -9.23 17.94 -58.75
N ALA A 13 -7.98 17.48 -58.85
CA ALA A 13 -7.25 16.81 -57.76
C ALA A 13 -6.95 17.76 -56.58
N ASP A 14 -6.54 19.01 -56.85
CA ASP A 14 -6.27 20.01 -55.82
C ASP A 14 -7.51 20.41 -55.02
N LYS A 15 -8.69 20.35 -55.64
CA LYS A 15 -9.96 20.73 -54.99
C LYS A 15 -10.42 19.67 -53.98
N ARG A 16 -10.34 18.38 -54.33
CA ARG A 16 -10.66 17.27 -53.41
C ARG A 16 -9.70 17.19 -52.22
N LEU A 17 -8.42 17.48 -52.44
CA LEU A 17 -7.39 17.56 -51.40
C LEU A 17 -7.70 18.68 -50.38
N ARG A 18 -8.11 19.86 -50.87
CA ARG A 18 -8.55 20.98 -50.02
C ARG A 18 -9.83 20.65 -49.25
N ASP A 19 -10.82 20.04 -49.87
CA ASP A 19 -12.09 19.69 -49.20
C ASP A 19 -11.91 18.61 -48.12
N LEU A 20 -10.94 17.70 -48.27
CA LEU A 20 -10.57 16.71 -47.26
C LEU A 20 -9.82 17.31 -46.06
N LEU A 21 -8.88 18.22 -46.31
CA LEU A 21 -8.09 18.90 -45.26
C LEU A 21 -8.89 19.95 -44.47
N VAL A 22 -9.98 20.46 -45.06
CA VAL A 22 -10.89 21.44 -44.45
C VAL A 22 -12.13 20.77 -43.85
N SER A 23 -12.30 19.46 -44.01
CA SER A 23 -13.40 18.70 -43.41
C SER A 23 -13.31 18.69 -41.89
N PHE A 24 -14.41 19.05 -41.21
CA PHE A 24 -14.57 18.94 -39.75
C PHE A 24 -14.17 17.56 -39.22
N ARG A 25 -14.44 16.49 -39.99
CA ARG A 25 -14.10 15.11 -39.63
C ARG A 25 -12.58 14.91 -39.55
N PHE A 26 -11.81 15.53 -40.44
CA PHE A 26 -10.35 15.43 -40.44
C PHE A 26 -9.79 16.09 -39.17
N TRP A 27 -10.11 17.36 -38.93
CA TRP A 27 -9.66 18.09 -37.74
C TRP A 27 -10.07 17.43 -36.43
N PHE A 28 -11.30 16.92 -36.34
CA PHE A 28 -11.76 16.17 -35.18
C PHE A 28 -10.94 14.89 -34.96
N THR A 29 -10.66 14.11 -36.02
CA THR A 29 -9.82 12.91 -35.89
C THR A 29 -8.38 13.23 -35.52
N THR A 30 -7.79 14.28 -36.09
CA THR A 30 -6.44 14.75 -35.74
C THR A 30 -6.37 15.13 -34.27
N LEU A 31 -7.35 15.92 -33.80
CA LEU A 31 -7.43 16.33 -32.40
C LEU A 31 -7.54 15.12 -31.47
N LEU A 32 -8.39 14.14 -31.80
CA LEU A 32 -8.55 12.92 -31.01
C LEU A 32 -7.24 12.13 -30.92
N VAL A 33 -6.50 12.01 -32.03
CA VAL A 33 -5.19 11.34 -32.04
C VAL A 33 -4.17 12.10 -31.18
N LEU A 34 -4.12 13.43 -31.26
CA LEU A 34 -3.23 14.24 -30.43
C LEU A 34 -3.56 14.09 -28.94
N VAL A 35 -4.85 14.11 -28.59
CA VAL A 35 -5.31 13.86 -27.21
C VAL A 35 -4.92 12.45 -26.77
N ALA A 36 -5.12 11.43 -27.61
CA ALA A 36 -4.74 10.06 -27.29
C ALA A 36 -3.22 9.93 -27.03
N ILE A 37 -2.39 10.55 -27.87
CA ILE A 37 -0.93 10.59 -27.66
C ILE A 37 -0.60 11.27 -26.34
N ALA A 38 -1.19 12.44 -26.04
CA ALA A 38 -0.95 13.16 -24.80
C ALA A 38 -1.33 12.34 -23.57
N VAL A 39 -2.47 11.63 -23.61
CA VAL A 39 -2.90 10.72 -22.54
C VAL A 39 -1.92 9.57 -22.37
N MET A 40 -1.48 8.92 -23.47
CA MET A 40 -0.52 7.81 -23.39
C MET A 40 0.82 8.26 -22.81
N VAL A 41 1.36 9.41 -23.23
CA VAL A 41 2.58 9.98 -22.64
C VAL A 41 2.38 10.27 -21.15
N ARG A 42 1.23 10.86 -20.77
CA ARG A 42 0.93 11.13 -19.37
C ARG A 42 0.85 9.86 -18.52
N LEU A 43 0.29 8.77 -19.06
CA LEU A 43 0.25 7.46 -18.42
C LEU A 43 1.64 6.84 -18.29
N GLY A 44 2.50 7.01 -19.29
CA GLY A 44 3.90 6.60 -19.23
C GLY A 44 4.66 7.30 -18.10
N ILE A 45 4.52 8.62 -18.00
CA ILE A 45 5.11 9.42 -16.90
C ILE A 45 4.57 8.96 -15.55
N TRP A 46 3.24 8.77 -15.44
CA TRP A 46 2.63 8.29 -14.19
C TRP A 46 3.18 6.92 -13.75
N GLN A 47 3.47 6.01 -14.68
CA GLN A 47 4.10 4.73 -14.35
C GLN A 47 5.54 4.91 -13.86
N LEU A 48 6.31 5.86 -14.40
CA LEU A 48 7.63 6.19 -13.88
C LEU A 48 7.57 6.80 -12.47
N ASP A 49 6.61 7.69 -12.21
CA ASP A 49 6.39 8.25 -10.87
C ASP A 49 6.08 7.13 -9.85
N ARG A 50 5.25 6.15 -10.24
CA ARG A 50 4.94 4.97 -9.41
C ARG A 50 6.15 4.09 -9.16
N LEU A 51 6.99 3.91 -10.18
CA LEU A 51 8.26 3.17 -10.05
C LEU A 51 9.19 3.82 -9.03
N GLU A 52 9.34 5.15 -9.09
CA GLU A 52 10.18 5.89 -8.13
C GLU A 52 9.65 5.79 -6.71
N GLN A 53 8.34 5.95 -6.51
CA GLN A 53 7.69 5.74 -5.20
C GLN A 53 7.96 4.34 -4.64
N ARG A 54 7.84 3.31 -5.50
CA ARG A 54 8.11 1.91 -5.12
C ARG A 54 9.57 1.71 -4.72
N ARG A 55 10.51 2.27 -5.49
CA ARG A 55 11.95 2.22 -5.18
C ARG A 55 12.28 2.91 -3.86
N ALA A 56 11.74 4.12 -3.63
CA ALA A 56 11.94 4.86 -2.39
C ALA A 56 11.40 4.09 -1.17
N PHE A 57 10.22 3.49 -1.30
CA PHE A 57 9.68 2.60 -0.28
C PHE A 57 10.61 1.41 -0.02
N ASN A 58 11.01 0.68 -1.07
CA ASN A 58 11.86 -0.51 -0.95
C ASN A 58 13.21 -0.16 -0.29
N ALA A 59 13.83 0.95 -0.68
CA ALA A 59 15.09 1.41 -0.11
C ALA A 59 14.96 1.71 1.40
N ARG A 60 13.87 2.38 1.82
CA ARG A 60 13.58 2.63 3.24
C ARG A 60 13.42 1.32 4.02
N VAL A 61 12.67 0.37 3.48
CA VAL A 61 12.46 -0.94 4.13
C VAL A 61 13.78 -1.72 4.25
N GLN A 62 14.55 -1.80 3.17
CA GLN A 62 15.85 -2.49 3.17
C GLN A 62 16.84 -1.85 4.16
N ALA A 63 16.87 -0.52 4.23
CA ALA A 63 17.71 0.18 5.18
C ALA A 63 17.37 -0.18 6.64
N GLN A 64 16.09 -0.34 6.98
CA GLN A 64 15.65 -0.73 8.31
C GLN A 64 15.91 -2.20 8.62
N LEU A 65 15.69 -3.10 7.65
CA LEU A 65 15.99 -4.53 7.80
C LEU A 65 17.49 -4.81 7.94
N ALA A 66 18.34 -3.96 7.37
CA ALA A 66 19.80 -4.08 7.48
C ALA A 66 20.37 -3.60 8.83
N GLN A 67 19.58 -2.88 9.63
CA GLN A 67 20.00 -2.45 10.97
C GLN A 67 20.06 -3.66 11.92
N PRO A 68 20.96 -3.64 12.92
CA PRO A 68 20.92 -4.63 13.98
C PRO A 68 19.57 -4.57 14.73
N PRO A 69 19.07 -5.72 15.24
CA PRO A 69 17.84 -5.76 16.02
C PRO A 69 17.87 -4.76 17.17
N LEU A 70 16.81 -3.96 17.30
CA LEU A 70 16.62 -3.04 18.40
C LEU A 70 16.20 -3.83 19.64
N ILE A 71 16.87 -3.66 20.77
CA ILE A 71 16.35 -4.12 22.06
C ILE A 71 15.42 -3.05 22.59
N LEU A 72 14.15 -3.39 22.76
CA LEU A 72 13.15 -2.46 23.26
C LEU A 72 13.19 -2.42 24.79
N ASP A 73 13.64 -1.29 25.32
CA ASP A 73 13.86 -1.03 26.75
C ASP A 73 13.58 0.45 27.08
N SER A 74 13.83 0.88 28.31
CA SER A 74 13.57 2.26 28.75
C SER A 74 14.35 3.34 27.98
N LEU A 75 15.48 2.99 27.35
CA LEU A 75 16.29 3.93 26.58
C LEU A 75 15.76 4.04 25.15
N SER A 76 15.55 2.91 24.47
CA SER A 76 15.06 2.93 23.09
C SER A 76 13.62 3.42 22.95
N LEU A 77 12.81 3.36 24.02
CA LEU A 77 11.49 3.99 24.08
C LEU A 77 11.53 5.53 23.99
N GLN A 78 12.69 6.16 24.19
CA GLN A 78 12.86 7.60 24.01
C GLN A 78 13.13 7.98 22.54
N GLU A 79 13.42 7.00 21.68
CA GLU A 79 13.63 7.20 20.26
C GLU A 79 12.30 7.28 19.49
N LYS A 80 12.34 7.82 18.27
CA LYS A 80 11.16 7.93 17.40
C LYS A 80 10.90 6.63 16.65
N LEU A 81 10.29 5.65 17.33
CA LEU A 81 10.01 4.31 16.78
C LEU A 81 9.16 4.34 15.49
N PHE A 82 8.31 5.37 15.31
CA PHE A 82 7.52 5.56 14.09
C PHE A 82 8.39 5.63 12.81
N ASP A 83 9.60 6.16 12.90
CA ASP A 83 10.53 6.28 11.78
C ASP A 83 11.29 4.96 11.51
N MET A 84 11.14 3.96 12.40
CA MET A 84 11.80 2.65 12.35
C MET A 84 10.88 1.51 11.87
N GLU A 85 9.80 1.83 11.17
CA GLU A 85 8.93 0.82 10.56
C GLU A 85 9.76 -0.20 9.76
N TYR A 86 9.49 -1.49 9.96
CA TYR A 86 10.21 -2.66 9.46
C TYR A 86 11.54 -3.01 10.14
N ARG A 87 12.03 -2.20 11.08
CA ARG A 87 13.23 -2.57 11.86
C ARG A 87 12.91 -3.78 12.75
N THR A 88 13.83 -4.74 12.76
CA THR A 88 13.76 -5.89 13.67
C THR A 88 13.89 -5.43 15.11
N VAL A 89 13.06 -5.97 15.99
CA VAL A 89 13.01 -5.62 17.41
C VAL A 89 12.90 -6.87 18.27
N VAL A 90 13.52 -6.81 19.45
CA VAL A 90 13.40 -7.80 20.51
C VAL A 90 12.91 -7.09 21.75
N VAL A 91 11.83 -7.58 22.35
CA VAL A 91 11.25 -7.03 23.58
C VAL A 91 11.03 -8.14 24.60
N GLN A 92 11.40 -7.87 25.85
CA GLN A 92 11.13 -8.77 26.98
C GLN A 92 10.01 -8.19 27.84
N GLY A 93 9.14 -9.05 28.33
CA GLY A 93 7.99 -8.61 29.11
C GLY A 93 7.00 -9.71 29.44
N GLU A 94 5.86 -9.31 30.00
CA GLU A 94 4.76 -10.22 30.31
C GLU A 94 3.48 -9.74 29.61
N TYR A 95 2.74 -10.67 29.02
CA TYR A 95 1.51 -10.36 28.31
C TYR A 95 0.37 -10.06 29.27
N ASP A 96 -0.44 -9.05 28.94
CA ASP A 96 -1.72 -8.81 29.57
C ASP A 96 -2.86 -9.34 28.69
N PHE A 97 -3.21 -10.61 28.90
CA PHE A 97 -4.28 -11.27 28.16
C PHE A 97 -5.68 -10.72 28.49
N ALA A 98 -5.86 -10.02 29.63
CA ALA A 98 -7.15 -9.44 30.00
C ALA A 98 -7.53 -8.26 29.09
N HIS A 99 -6.54 -7.56 28.52
CA HIS A 99 -6.71 -6.46 27.58
C HIS A 99 -6.40 -6.85 26.13
N GLN A 100 -6.36 -8.15 25.82
CA GLN A 100 -6.18 -8.65 24.46
C GLN A 100 -7.39 -8.29 23.57
N VAL A 101 -7.10 -7.84 22.35
CA VAL A 101 -8.10 -7.54 21.33
C VAL A 101 -7.83 -8.32 20.04
N ALA A 102 -8.85 -8.48 19.21
CA ALA A 102 -8.74 -9.12 17.91
C ALA A 102 -8.70 -8.06 16.78
N LEU A 103 -7.79 -8.21 15.84
CA LEU A 103 -7.78 -7.49 14.57
C LEU A 103 -8.53 -8.30 13.51
N ARG A 104 -9.62 -7.77 12.98
CA ARG A 104 -10.53 -8.39 12.03
C ARG A 104 -9.98 -8.42 10.60
N ASN A 105 -10.71 -9.11 9.74
CA ASN A 105 -10.47 -9.17 8.29
C ASN A 105 -9.07 -9.69 7.95
N GLN A 106 -8.61 -10.68 8.73
CA GLN A 106 -7.34 -11.35 8.49
C GLN A 106 -7.60 -12.66 7.74
N ALA A 107 -6.72 -12.99 6.81
CA ALA A 107 -6.78 -14.22 6.06
C ALA A 107 -5.46 -14.96 6.14
N TYR A 108 -5.52 -16.28 6.34
CA TYR A 108 -4.37 -17.17 6.28
C TYR A 108 -4.76 -18.42 5.49
N GLN A 109 -4.00 -18.75 4.44
CA GLN A 109 -4.25 -19.91 3.57
C GLN A 109 -5.71 -20.02 3.10
N ASN A 110 -6.27 -18.92 2.57
CA ASN A 110 -7.68 -18.82 2.11
C ASN A 110 -8.75 -19.07 3.19
N ARG A 111 -8.39 -19.07 4.48
CA ARG A 111 -9.33 -19.10 5.60
C ARG A 111 -9.42 -17.74 6.26
N TRP A 112 -10.65 -17.35 6.59
CA TRP A 112 -10.89 -16.12 7.35
C TRP A 112 -10.57 -16.34 8.83
N GLY A 113 -10.15 -15.27 9.49
CA GLY A 113 -9.92 -15.26 10.93
C GLY A 113 -9.58 -13.87 11.44
N VAL A 114 -8.90 -13.82 12.58
CA VAL A 114 -8.48 -12.58 13.23
C VAL A 114 -7.03 -12.70 13.69
N ALA A 115 -6.33 -11.59 13.87
CA ALA A 115 -5.05 -11.58 14.54
C ALA A 115 -5.22 -11.14 16.00
N LEU A 116 -4.48 -11.73 16.93
CA LEU A 116 -4.51 -11.32 18.33
C LEU A 116 -3.51 -10.18 18.56
N LEU A 117 -4.01 -9.03 19.02
CA LEU A 117 -3.22 -7.90 19.50
C LEU A 117 -3.25 -7.91 21.02
N THR A 118 -2.09 -8.11 21.65
CA THR A 118 -1.98 -8.29 23.10
C THR A 118 -0.98 -7.28 23.65
N PRO A 119 -1.34 -6.48 24.67
CA PRO A 119 -0.36 -5.67 25.37
C PRO A 119 0.72 -6.54 26.01
N LEU A 120 1.97 -6.17 25.82
CA LEU A 120 3.13 -6.75 26.51
C LEU A 120 3.72 -5.67 27.41
N LYS A 121 3.67 -5.87 28.73
CA LYS A 121 4.29 -4.98 29.71
C LYS A 121 5.80 -5.12 29.60
N ILE A 122 6.49 -4.04 29.20
CA ILE A 122 7.91 -4.08 28.87
C ILE A 122 8.69 -4.16 30.17
N LYS A 123 9.56 -5.16 30.28
CA LYS A 123 10.38 -5.42 31.47
C LYS A 123 11.19 -4.18 31.85
N GLY A 124 11.15 -3.82 33.13
CA GLY A 124 11.90 -2.69 33.66
C GLY A 124 11.30 -1.32 33.34
N THR A 125 10.05 -1.26 32.87
CA THR A 125 9.34 -0.01 32.58
C THR A 125 7.87 -0.08 33.05
N ASP A 126 7.22 1.08 33.14
CA ASP A 126 5.77 1.18 33.38
C ASP A 126 4.94 1.27 32.07
N GLN A 127 5.58 1.00 30.92
CA GLN A 127 4.94 1.04 29.61
C GLN A 127 4.66 -0.37 29.08
N ALA A 128 3.65 -0.48 28.23
CA ALA A 128 3.40 -1.68 27.45
C ALA A 128 3.37 -1.36 25.96
N ILE A 129 3.67 -2.36 25.13
CA ILE A 129 3.56 -2.25 23.67
C ILE A 129 2.60 -3.30 23.15
N LEU A 130 1.77 -2.95 22.16
CA LEU A 130 0.89 -3.91 21.51
C LEU A 130 1.71 -4.86 20.64
N ILE A 131 1.52 -6.16 20.86
CA ILE A 131 2.12 -7.22 20.05
C ILE A 131 1.01 -7.86 19.21
N ASN A 132 1.16 -7.81 17.89
CA ASN A 132 0.41 -8.69 16.99
C ASN A 132 1.06 -10.08 17.04
N ARG A 133 0.44 -10.98 17.82
CA ARG A 133 0.93 -12.34 18.07
C ARG A 133 0.68 -13.29 16.91
N GLY A 134 -0.22 -12.92 15.99
CA GLY A 134 -0.56 -13.72 14.83
C GLY A 134 -2.03 -14.08 14.71
N TRP A 135 -2.33 -14.83 13.65
CA TRP A 135 -3.65 -15.20 13.20
C TRP A 135 -4.21 -16.41 13.96
N ILE A 136 -5.52 -16.36 14.26
CA ILE A 136 -6.34 -17.48 14.68
C ILE A 136 -7.54 -17.67 13.75
N PRO A 137 -8.02 -18.91 13.55
CA PRO A 137 -9.22 -19.19 12.80
C PRO A 137 -10.45 -18.46 13.34
N GLY A 138 -11.38 -18.18 12.44
CA GLY A 138 -12.64 -17.55 12.78
C GLY A 138 -13.49 -18.32 13.78
N GLU A 139 -13.43 -19.65 13.77
CA GLU A 139 -14.16 -20.49 14.73
C GLU A 139 -13.63 -20.28 16.16
N ASP A 140 -12.32 -20.09 16.30
CA ASP A 140 -11.68 -19.81 17.59
C ASP A 140 -11.96 -18.40 18.08
N PHE A 141 -12.02 -17.43 17.17
CA PHE A 141 -12.49 -16.09 17.47
C PHE A 141 -13.92 -16.11 18.03
N LEU A 142 -14.84 -16.80 17.33
CA LEU A 142 -16.26 -16.88 17.70
C LEU A 142 -16.51 -17.65 19.01
N SER A 143 -15.62 -18.57 19.39
CA SER A 143 -15.71 -19.27 20.68
C SER A 143 -15.62 -18.32 21.88
N GLY A 144 -14.98 -17.15 21.70
CA GLY A 144 -14.75 -16.16 22.76
C GLY A 144 -13.74 -16.60 23.83
N ASN A 145 -13.24 -17.84 23.81
CA ASN A 145 -12.28 -18.37 24.77
C ASN A 145 -10.87 -18.39 24.18
N TRP A 146 -10.17 -17.25 24.28
CA TRP A 146 -8.81 -17.12 23.76
C TRP A 146 -7.73 -17.56 24.76
N SER A 147 -8.10 -17.92 25.99
CA SER A 147 -7.14 -18.26 27.06
C SER A 147 -6.28 -19.49 26.76
N ARG A 148 -6.77 -20.38 25.88
CA ARG A 148 -5.99 -21.51 25.36
C ARG A 148 -4.76 -21.10 24.55
N PHE A 149 -4.68 -19.83 24.12
CA PHE A 149 -3.55 -19.24 23.43
C PHE A 149 -2.66 -18.41 24.36
N ASP A 150 -2.97 -18.35 25.65
CA ASP A 150 -2.19 -17.56 26.60
C ASP A 150 -0.83 -18.20 26.83
N GLN A 151 0.15 -17.35 27.07
CA GLN A 151 1.54 -17.70 27.34
C GLN A 151 1.89 -17.04 28.68
N PRO A 152 1.67 -17.74 29.80
CA PRO A 152 1.88 -17.15 31.12
C PRO A 152 3.37 -16.92 31.38
N GLY A 153 3.66 -15.89 32.17
CA GLY A 153 5.02 -15.53 32.58
C GLY A 153 5.77 -14.67 31.58
N GLU A 154 7.06 -14.48 31.85
CA GLU A 154 7.93 -13.62 31.06
C GLU A 154 8.29 -14.27 29.71
N VAL A 155 8.20 -13.48 28.63
CA VAL A 155 8.52 -13.88 27.27
C VAL A 155 9.55 -12.95 26.63
N THR A 156 10.29 -13.47 25.66
CA THR A 156 11.09 -12.67 24.73
C THR A 156 10.41 -12.72 23.36
N VAL A 157 9.88 -11.59 22.91
CA VAL A 157 9.21 -11.47 21.60
C VAL A 157 10.20 -10.92 20.59
N LYS A 158 10.34 -11.61 19.46
CA LYS A 158 11.02 -11.08 18.26
C LYS A 158 9.99 -10.71 17.21
N GLY A 159 10.18 -9.56 16.59
CA GLY A 159 9.28 -9.07 15.56
C GLY A 159 9.84 -7.92 14.77
N VAL A 160 8.96 -7.24 14.04
CA VAL A 160 9.26 -5.99 13.34
C VAL A 160 8.34 -4.88 13.81
N ILE A 161 8.87 -3.66 13.86
CA ILE A 161 8.07 -2.47 14.15
C ILE A 161 7.11 -2.20 12.99
N ARG A 162 5.83 -1.95 13.30
CA ARG A 162 4.82 -1.53 12.34
C ARG A 162 4.15 -0.25 12.82
N ARG A 163 3.81 0.63 11.88
CA ARG A 163 3.06 1.86 12.19
C ARG A 163 1.61 1.54 12.52
N ALA A 164 1.08 2.22 13.52
CA ALA A 164 -0.33 2.23 13.85
C ALA A 164 -1.17 2.79 12.69
N GLN A 165 -2.42 2.35 12.62
CA GLN A 165 -3.38 2.80 11.62
C GLN A 165 -4.39 3.74 12.28
N THR A 166 -4.40 5.01 11.87
CA THR A 166 -5.34 6.01 12.41
C THR A 166 -6.55 6.24 11.50
N LYS A 167 -6.46 5.89 10.22
CA LYS A 167 -7.54 6.03 9.24
C LYS A 167 -7.69 4.76 8.41
N PRO A 168 -8.92 4.35 8.08
CA PRO A 168 -9.14 3.23 7.19
C PRO A 168 -8.66 3.56 5.78
N ASP A 169 -8.11 2.56 5.08
CA ASP A 169 -7.92 2.65 3.63
C ASP A 169 -9.27 2.87 2.93
N PHE A 170 -9.21 3.38 1.69
CA PHE A 170 -10.41 3.57 0.88
C PHE A 170 -11.28 2.30 0.83
N GLY A 171 -12.55 2.41 1.23
CA GLY A 171 -13.51 1.31 1.29
C GLY A 171 -13.50 0.49 2.58
N LYS A 172 -12.59 0.74 3.53
CA LYS A 172 -12.61 0.13 4.87
C LYS A 172 -13.43 0.96 5.87
N ARG A 173 -13.91 0.31 6.93
CA ARG A 173 -14.70 0.95 8.00
C ARG A 173 -13.79 1.34 9.15
N SER A 174 -14.01 2.53 9.72
CA SER A 174 -13.44 2.90 11.01
C SER A 174 -14.10 2.09 12.14
N ASP A 175 -13.37 1.91 13.23
CA ASP A 175 -13.89 1.33 14.46
C ASP A 175 -14.59 2.39 15.31
N PRO A 176 -15.71 2.06 15.98
CA PRO A 176 -16.26 2.92 17.02
C PRO A 176 -15.31 2.89 18.22
N VAL A 177 -14.87 4.06 18.67
CA VAL A 177 -14.07 4.19 19.90
C VAL A 177 -15.05 4.22 21.08
N PRO A 178 -15.03 3.25 22.01
CA PRO A 178 -15.95 3.23 23.14
C PRO A 178 -15.81 4.49 23.99
N ALA A 179 -16.94 5.05 24.44
CA ALA A 179 -16.91 6.16 25.40
C ALA A 179 -16.51 5.66 26.79
N SER A 180 -16.08 6.58 27.68
CA SER A 180 -15.76 6.23 29.06
C SER A 180 -16.95 5.57 29.76
N GLY A 181 -16.74 4.35 30.29
CA GLY A 181 -17.79 3.55 30.95
C GLY A 181 -18.55 2.58 30.04
N GLU A 182 -18.35 2.64 28.72
CA GLU A 182 -18.87 1.62 27.81
C GLU A 182 -18.02 0.33 27.84
N PRO A 183 -18.61 -0.84 27.51
CA PRO A 183 -17.85 -2.07 27.39
C PRO A 183 -16.71 -1.94 26.36
N PRO A 184 -15.52 -2.50 26.65
CA PRO A 184 -14.38 -2.40 25.75
C PRO A 184 -14.65 -3.09 24.41
N LEU A 185 -14.14 -2.51 23.33
CA LEU A 185 -14.20 -3.13 22.02
C LEU A 185 -13.18 -4.27 21.97
N LYS A 186 -13.68 -5.50 21.88
CA LYS A 186 -12.83 -6.70 21.79
C LYS A 186 -12.28 -6.96 20.38
N ALA A 187 -12.82 -6.32 19.35
CA ALA A 187 -12.46 -6.62 17.97
C ALA A 187 -12.49 -5.40 17.06
N TRP A 188 -11.33 -5.07 16.49
CA TRP A 188 -11.01 -3.87 15.74
C TRP A 188 -10.77 -4.20 14.26
N ASN A 189 -11.07 -3.28 13.35
CA ASN A 189 -10.74 -3.39 11.93
C ASN A 189 -9.35 -2.83 11.61
N LEU A 190 -8.88 -1.87 12.42
CA LEU A 190 -7.59 -1.21 12.26
C LEU A 190 -6.71 -1.48 13.49
N ALA A 191 -5.40 -1.56 13.28
CA ALA A 191 -4.42 -1.53 14.37
C ALA A 191 -4.26 -0.07 14.87
N ASN A 192 -5.36 0.51 15.38
CA ASN A 192 -5.41 1.86 15.91
C ASN A 192 -4.95 1.86 17.36
N VAL A 193 -3.64 2.02 17.55
CA VAL A 193 -2.98 1.92 18.86
C VAL A 193 -3.55 2.95 19.82
N GLU A 194 -3.78 4.18 19.36
CA GLU A 194 -4.28 5.28 20.18
C GLU A 194 -5.70 5.01 20.69
N ALA A 195 -6.58 4.47 19.83
CA ALA A 195 -7.94 4.13 20.23
C ALA A 195 -8.02 2.89 21.12
N ILE A 196 -7.19 1.87 20.84
CA ILE A 196 -7.09 0.67 21.68
C ILE A 196 -6.54 1.03 23.06
N ALA A 197 -5.58 1.96 23.14
CA ALA A 197 -4.99 2.38 24.41
C ALA A 197 -6.00 3.06 25.35
N GLN A 198 -7.07 3.68 24.85
CA GLN A 198 -8.09 4.36 25.68
C GLN A 198 -8.88 3.41 26.58
N GLN A 199 -8.96 2.13 26.23
CA GLN A 199 -9.61 1.09 27.04
C GLN A 199 -8.64 0.30 27.93
N ILE A 200 -7.37 0.73 28.04
CA ILE A 200 -6.32 0.07 28.81
C ILE A 200 -5.89 1.00 29.97
N PRO A 201 -5.78 0.50 31.22
CA PRO A 201 -5.58 1.35 32.40
C PRO A 201 -4.12 1.80 32.63
N TYR A 202 -3.22 1.61 31.65
CA TYR A 202 -1.80 1.95 31.74
C TYR A 202 -1.26 2.41 30.38
N SER A 203 -0.07 3.02 30.39
CA SER A 203 0.53 3.62 29.21
C SER A 203 0.89 2.57 28.14
N ILE A 204 0.37 2.78 26.93
CA ILE A 204 0.77 2.05 25.72
C ILE A 204 1.72 2.91 24.90
N VAL A 205 2.79 2.32 24.37
CA VAL A 205 3.69 2.98 23.40
C VAL A 205 2.85 3.43 22.19
N PRO A 206 2.77 4.75 21.90
CA PRO A 206 1.90 5.27 20.85
C PRO A 206 2.47 5.03 19.45
N GLU A 207 1.65 5.24 18.42
CA GLU A 207 2.02 5.28 16.99
C GLU A 207 2.58 3.98 16.37
N VAL A 208 2.96 2.99 17.17
CA VAL A 208 3.55 1.73 16.70
C VAL A 208 3.03 0.51 17.46
N TYR A 209 3.12 -0.63 16.80
CA TYR A 209 2.96 -1.94 17.42
C TYR A 209 4.03 -2.90 16.87
N ILE A 210 4.26 -4.02 17.55
CA ILE A 210 5.20 -5.03 17.07
C ILE A 210 4.44 -6.15 16.38
N GLN A 211 4.85 -6.47 15.15
CA GLN A 211 4.41 -7.68 14.48
C GLN A 211 5.37 -8.81 14.79
N GLN A 212 4.92 -9.78 15.58
CA GLN A 212 5.71 -10.95 15.94
C GLN A 212 6.03 -11.77 14.69
N THR A 213 7.29 -12.19 14.55
CA THR A 213 7.77 -12.94 13.37
C THR A 213 8.07 -14.40 13.67
N GLU A 214 8.30 -14.74 14.93
CA GLU A 214 8.59 -16.11 15.38
C GLU A 214 7.49 -16.59 16.33
N GLY A 215 7.00 -17.82 16.16
CA GLY A 215 6.02 -18.43 17.06
C GLY A 215 6.68 -19.19 18.20
N ASN A 216 5.95 -19.48 19.26
CA ASN A 216 6.47 -20.18 20.45
C ASN A 216 6.43 -21.71 20.31
N GLY A 217 6.23 -22.24 19.11
CA GLY A 217 6.01 -23.66 18.85
C GLY A 217 6.36 -24.05 17.41
N THR A 218 5.80 -25.17 16.95
CA THR A 218 5.93 -25.55 15.53
C THR A 218 5.25 -24.49 14.65
N ALA A 219 5.63 -24.40 13.37
CA ALA A 219 5.06 -23.41 12.44
C ALA A 219 3.52 -23.44 12.29
N ALA A 220 2.85 -24.48 12.83
CA ALA A 220 1.40 -24.65 12.83
C ALA A 220 0.72 -24.32 14.18
N SER A 221 1.47 -23.93 15.22
CA SER A 221 0.88 -23.56 16.50
C SER A 221 0.16 -22.22 16.41
N LEU A 222 -1.07 -22.16 16.90
CA LEU A 222 -1.85 -20.93 17.02
C LEU A 222 -1.39 -20.09 18.23
N PRO A 223 -1.40 -18.75 18.15
CA PRO A 223 -1.64 -17.95 16.94
C PRO A 223 -0.48 -18.07 15.96
N ILE A 224 -0.78 -18.10 14.65
CA ILE A 224 0.24 -18.19 13.60
C ILE A 224 0.77 -16.79 13.32
N PRO A 225 2.04 -16.47 13.63
CA PRO A 225 2.60 -15.15 13.37
C PRO A 225 2.54 -14.84 11.89
N ALA A 226 2.25 -13.58 11.56
CA ALA A 226 2.23 -13.15 10.18
C ALA A 226 3.66 -13.19 9.61
N GLN A 227 3.85 -13.92 8.52
CA GLN A 227 5.11 -13.86 7.79
C GLN A 227 5.23 -12.48 7.16
N VAL A 228 6.36 -11.81 7.41
CA VAL A 228 6.67 -10.52 6.81
C VAL A 228 7.21 -10.79 5.40
N GLU A 229 6.36 -11.31 4.51
CA GLU A 229 6.67 -11.42 3.09
C GLU A 229 6.52 -10.04 2.46
N LEU A 230 7.61 -9.29 2.47
CA LEU A 230 7.68 -7.99 1.80
C LEU A 230 8.09 -8.22 0.36
N ASP A 231 7.15 -8.05 -0.57
CA ASP A 231 7.52 -7.90 -1.97
C ASP A 231 8.29 -6.56 -2.10
N LEU A 232 9.59 -6.67 -2.34
CA LEU A 232 10.49 -5.56 -2.61
C LEU A 232 10.90 -5.49 -4.08
N SER A 233 10.13 -6.15 -4.96
CA SER A 233 10.25 -5.94 -6.40
C SER A 233 9.76 -4.54 -6.79
N GLU A 234 10.24 -4.08 -7.95
CA GLU A 234 9.79 -2.83 -8.55
C GLU A 234 8.39 -2.93 -9.18
N GLY A 235 7.83 -4.14 -9.27
CA GLY A 235 6.65 -4.41 -10.06
C GLY A 235 6.84 -4.13 -11.56
N PRO A 236 5.77 -4.20 -12.36
CA PRO A 236 5.81 -4.03 -13.81
C PRO A 236 5.82 -2.56 -14.28
N HIS A 237 6.05 -1.58 -13.38
CA HIS A 237 5.87 -0.16 -13.67
C HIS A 237 6.74 0.33 -14.85
N LEU A 238 8.01 -0.08 -14.91
CA LEU A 238 8.89 0.28 -16.03
C LEU A 238 8.39 -0.30 -17.37
N GLY A 239 7.95 -1.56 -17.37
CA GLY A 239 7.40 -2.22 -18.56
C GLY A 239 6.15 -1.51 -19.08
N TYR A 240 5.25 -1.12 -18.19
CA TYR A 240 4.07 -0.34 -18.56
C TYR A 240 4.42 1.07 -19.07
N ALA A 241 5.41 1.74 -18.46
CA ALA A 241 5.87 3.03 -18.98
C ALA A 241 6.36 2.91 -20.43
N LEU A 242 7.21 1.91 -20.71
CA LEU A 242 7.71 1.64 -22.05
C LEU A 242 6.57 1.30 -23.04
N GLN A 243 5.60 0.52 -22.60
CA GLN A 243 4.41 0.19 -23.40
C GLN A 243 3.63 1.45 -23.80
N TRP A 244 3.36 2.35 -22.84
CA TRP A 244 2.63 3.59 -23.12
C TRP A 244 3.39 4.53 -24.06
N PHE A 245 4.71 4.68 -23.88
CA PHE A 245 5.53 5.46 -24.80
C PHE A 245 5.61 4.84 -26.19
N THR A 246 5.63 3.50 -26.28
CA THR A 246 5.61 2.79 -27.56
C THR A 246 4.30 3.03 -28.31
N PHE A 247 3.15 2.97 -27.63
CA PHE A 247 1.85 3.28 -28.25
C PHE A 247 1.77 4.74 -28.70
N ALA A 248 2.27 5.68 -27.89
CA ALA A 248 2.35 7.08 -28.25
C ALA A 248 3.23 7.29 -29.50
N ALA A 249 4.38 6.60 -29.59
CA ALA A 249 5.27 6.67 -30.76
C ALA A 249 4.63 6.05 -32.02
N ILE A 250 3.96 4.90 -31.91
CA ILE A 250 3.25 4.27 -33.03
C ILE A 250 2.17 5.21 -33.58
N LEU A 251 1.37 5.84 -32.72
CA LEU A 251 0.37 6.81 -33.16
C LEU A 251 1.02 8.08 -33.72
N GLY A 252 2.02 8.62 -33.04
CA GLY A 252 2.72 9.85 -33.42
C GLY A 252 3.45 9.75 -34.77
N ILE A 253 3.97 8.57 -35.11
CA ILE A 253 4.64 8.30 -36.39
C ILE A 253 3.64 7.78 -37.44
N GLY A 254 2.80 6.83 -37.06
CA GLY A 254 1.89 6.14 -37.96
C GLY A 254 0.77 7.03 -38.49
N TYR A 255 0.25 7.95 -37.66
CA TYR A 255 -0.83 8.85 -38.08
C TYR A 255 -0.41 9.81 -39.20
N PRO A 256 0.73 10.55 -39.10
CA PRO A 256 1.23 11.35 -40.22
C PRO A 256 1.48 10.56 -41.51
N ILE A 257 2.04 9.35 -41.41
CA ILE A 257 2.26 8.47 -42.58
C ILE A 257 0.93 8.08 -43.23
N PHE A 258 -0.06 7.70 -42.42
CA PHE A 258 -1.41 7.35 -42.88
C PHE A 258 -2.07 8.54 -43.60
N VAL A 259 -2.00 9.73 -42.99
CA VAL A 259 -2.54 10.97 -43.58
C VAL A 259 -1.83 11.28 -44.91
N LYS A 260 -0.50 11.22 -44.97
CA LYS A 260 0.28 11.42 -46.21
C LYS A 260 -0.12 10.45 -47.32
N ARG A 261 -0.28 9.15 -47.01
CA ARG A 261 -0.70 8.14 -48.00
C ARG A 261 -2.13 8.35 -48.50
N ARG A 262 -3.02 8.84 -47.65
CA ARG A 262 -4.41 9.15 -48.01
C ARG A 262 -4.53 10.42 -48.85
N MET A 263 -3.62 11.37 -48.67
CA MET A 263 -3.54 12.61 -49.46
C MET A 263 -2.81 12.41 -50.80
N GLY A 264 -1.89 11.44 -50.89
CA GLY A 264 -1.14 11.13 -52.11
C GLY A 264 -1.82 10.12 -53.07
N ARG A 265 -3.05 9.70 -52.78
CA ARG A 265 -3.93 8.91 -53.66
C ARG A 265 -5.12 9.77 -54.06
#